data_AF-A0A2D7VXB3-F1
#
_entry.id   AF-A0A2D7VXB3-F1
#
_cell.length_a   1.000
_cell.length_b   1.000
_cell.length_c   1.000
_cell.angle_alpha   90.00
_cell.angle_beta   90.00
_cell.angle_gamma   90.00
#
_symmetry.space_group_name_H-M   'P 1'
#
loop_
_entity.id
_entity.type
_entity.pdbx_description
1 polymer ?
#
loop_
_entity_poly.entity_id
_entity_poly.type
_entity_poly.pdbx_seq_one_letter_code
_entity_poly.pdbx_strand_id
1 'polypeptide(L)'
;MSFTYSQLKSAIQDYAENDETSFVTNLPIFIRAAEERILKMVQLSLFRKNASGNMTASNQFLTVPTDFLAPYSLSFTNSSSEKTFLEFKDVNFIQTFNPNPATTGDPKFYALFDVTNFIIGPTPSTGSDVEIHYFYRPTS
;
A
#
# COMPACT_ATOMS: atom_id res chain seq x y z
N MET A 1 -24.76 -9.49 9.12
CA MET A 1 -25.62 -8.95 8.03
C MET A 1 -24.84 -7.87 7.32
N SER A 2 -24.79 -7.88 5.99
CA SER A 2 -24.15 -6.83 5.20
C SER A 2 -25.24 -6.02 4.51
N PHE A 3 -25.29 -4.70 4.74
CA PHE A 3 -26.16 -3.80 3.99
C PHE A 3 -25.55 -3.53 2.61
N THR A 4 -26.38 -3.43 1.58
CA THR A 4 -25.97 -2.75 0.33
C THR A 4 -25.91 -1.24 0.57
N TYR A 5 -25.15 -0.52 -0.26
CA TYR A 5 -25.04 0.95 -0.16
C TYR A 5 -26.40 1.65 -0.17
N SER A 6 -27.33 1.20 -1.03
CA SER A 6 -28.69 1.73 -1.09
C SER A 6 -29.48 1.45 0.20
N GLN A 7 -29.38 0.23 0.75
CA GLN A 7 -30.08 -0.12 2.00
C GLN A 7 -29.53 0.66 3.19
N LEU A 8 -28.22 0.94 3.24
CA LEU A 8 -27.63 1.78 4.28
C LEU A 8 -28.17 3.21 4.19
N LYS A 9 -28.22 3.81 3.00
CA LYS A 9 -28.80 5.15 2.81
C LYS A 9 -30.27 5.20 3.23
N SER A 10 -31.07 4.20 2.84
CA SER A 10 -32.47 4.12 3.29
C SER A 10 -32.58 4.00 4.80
N ALA A 11 -31.84 3.08 5.43
CA ALA A 11 -31.89 2.90 6.88
C ALA A 11 -31.49 4.15 7.67
N ILE A 12 -30.52 4.93 7.18
CA ILE A 12 -30.13 6.21 7.82
C ILE A 12 -31.23 7.26 7.67
N GLN A 13 -31.86 7.39 6.50
CA GLN A 13 -32.99 8.31 6.28
C GLN A 13 -34.18 7.93 7.13
N ASP A 14 -34.56 6.63 7.13
CA ASP A 14 -35.66 6.09 7.92
C ASP A 14 -35.43 6.30 9.42
N TYR A 15 -34.19 6.13 9.90
CA TYR A 15 -33.86 6.36 11.32
C TYR A 15 -33.87 7.85 11.71
N ALA A 16 -33.41 8.73 10.81
CA ALA A 16 -33.38 10.15 11.06
C ALA A 16 -34.72 10.84 10.79
N GLU A 17 -35.68 10.13 10.18
CA GLU A 17 -36.95 10.66 9.66
C GLU A 17 -36.74 11.95 8.85
N ASN A 18 -35.70 11.99 8.01
CA ASN A 18 -35.28 13.18 7.28
C ASN A 18 -34.99 12.89 5.80
N ASP A 19 -35.85 13.45 4.95
CA ASP A 19 -35.77 13.34 3.48
C ASP A 19 -35.38 14.67 2.82
N GLU A 20 -34.82 15.61 3.59
CA GLU A 20 -34.38 16.90 3.06
C GLU A 20 -33.30 16.68 1.98
N THR A 21 -33.47 17.32 0.83
CA THR A 21 -32.56 17.15 -0.31
C THR A 21 -31.10 17.41 0.06
N SER A 22 -30.85 18.37 0.96
CA SER A 22 -29.50 18.68 1.44
C SER A 22 -28.90 17.50 2.23
N PHE A 23 -29.68 16.87 3.12
CA PHE A 23 -29.26 15.70 3.89
C PHE A 23 -28.98 14.51 2.97
N VAL A 24 -29.93 14.17 2.07
CA VAL A 24 -29.81 13.03 1.15
C VAL A 24 -28.60 13.16 0.22
N THR A 25 -28.30 14.39 -0.22
CA THR A 25 -27.15 14.70 -1.06
C THR A 25 -25.82 14.61 -0.30
N ASN A 26 -25.82 14.88 1.01
CA ASN A 26 -24.62 14.79 1.85
C ASN A 26 -24.36 13.39 2.44
N LEU A 27 -25.35 12.49 2.47
CA LEU A 27 -25.17 11.11 2.96
C LEU A 27 -23.94 10.38 2.37
N PRO A 28 -23.67 10.43 1.04
CA PRO A 28 -22.45 9.83 0.48
C PRO A 28 -21.15 10.35 1.10
N ILE A 29 -21.10 11.63 1.47
CA ILE A 29 -19.92 12.26 2.07
C ILE A 29 -19.70 11.72 3.49
N PHE A 30 -20.78 11.63 4.28
CA PHE A 30 -20.72 11.09 5.64
C PHE A 30 -20.30 9.62 5.66
N ILE A 31 -20.87 8.81 4.76
CA ILE A 31 -20.52 7.40 4.62
C ILE A 31 -19.04 7.27 4.25
N ARG A 32 -18.56 8.01 3.25
CA ARG A 32 -17.14 7.98 2.85
C ARG A 32 -16.20 8.42 3.98
N ALA A 33 -16.59 9.44 4.76
CA ALA A 33 -15.79 9.88 5.90
C ALA A 33 -15.72 8.81 7.00
N ALA A 34 -16.82 8.09 7.25
CA ALA A 34 -16.85 6.97 8.17
C ALA A 34 -15.98 5.80 7.67
N GLU A 35 -16.09 5.44 6.39
CA GLU A 35 -15.25 4.42 5.73
C GLU A 35 -13.76 4.76 5.83
N GLU A 36 -13.38 6.01 5.54
CA GLU A 36 -11.98 6.45 5.68
C GLU A 36 -11.46 6.34 7.11
N ARG A 37 -12.29 6.69 8.10
CA ARG A 37 -11.93 6.60 9.51
C ARG A 37 -11.72 5.14 9.91
N ILE A 38 -12.61 4.24 9.51
CA ILE A 38 -12.47 2.80 9.79
C ILE A 38 -11.21 2.25 9.13
N LEU A 39 -10.95 2.59 7.86
CA LEU A 39 -9.77 2.11 7.14
C LEU A 39 -8.45 2.55 7.81
N LYS A 40 -8.40 3.78 8.32
CA LYS A 40 -7.21 4.33 9.01
C LYS A 40 -7.06 3.79 10.43
N MET A 41 -8.16 3.52 11.13
CA MET A 41 -8.14 3.06 12.53
C MET A 41 -7.99 1.54 12.64
N VAL A 42 -8.56 0.77 11.72
CA VAL A 42 -8.64 -0.68 11.82
C VAL A 42 -7.88 -1.33 10.66
N GLN A 43 -6.69 -1.83 10.95
CA GLN A 43 -5.82 -2.51 9.98
C GLN A 43 -6.24 -3.97 9.74
N LEU A 44 -7.48 -4.17 9.28
CA LEU A 44 -8.01 -5.51 8.99
C LEU A 44 -7.22 -6.21 7.88
N SER A 45 -7.12 -7.53 7.97
CA SER A 45 -6.50 -8.36 6.93
C SER A 45 -7.24 -8.29 5.58
N LEU A 46 -8.53 -7.94 5.59
CA LEU A 46 -9.35 -7.75 4.38
C LEU A 46 -8.80 -6.66 3.46
N PHE A 47 -8.13 -5.65 4.02
CA PHE A 47 -7.54 -4.55 3.26
C PHE A 47 -6.11 -4.84 2.78
N ARG A 48 -5.62 -6.08 2.96
CA ARG A 48 -4.30 -6.51 2.49
C ARG A 48 -4.41 -7.18 1.13
N LYS A 49 -3.50 -6.82 0.21
CA LYS A 49 -3.29 -7.48 -1.08
C LYS A 49 -1.82 -7.88 -1.21
N ASN A 50 -1.57 -8.83 -2.11
CA ASN A 50 -0.23 -9.13 -2.60
C ASN A 50 -0.09 -8.76 -4.07
N ALA A 51 1.11 -8.39 -4.47
CA ALA A 51 1.49 -8.21 -5.86
C ALA A 51 2.90 -8.74 -6.07
N SER A 52 3.15 -9.24 -7.27
CA SER A 52 4.49 -9.59 -7.73
C SER A 52 5.06 -8.47 -8.60
N GLY A 53 6.37 -8.35 -8.58
CA GLY A 53 7.14 -7.45 -9.43
C GLY A 53 8.52 -8.02 -9.68
N ASN A 54 9.36 -7.29 -10.41
CA ASN A 54 10.73 -7.70 -10.66
C ASN A 54 11.67 -6.53 -10.37
N MET A 55 12.69 -6.75 -9.55
CA MET A 55 13.80 -5.79 -9.44
C MET A 55 14.74 -5.97 -10.63
N THR A 56 15.40 -4.89 -11.01
CA THR A 56 16.34 -4.89 -12.13
C THR A 56 17.74 -4.60 -11.61
N ALA A 57 18.73 -5.29 -12.17
CA ALA A 57 20.13 -5.10 -11.81
C ALA A 57 20.53 -3.64 -12.02
N SER A 58 21.32 -3.08 -11.10
CA SER A 58 21.78 -1.69 -11.11
C SER A 58 20.66 -0.63 -11.07
N ASN A 59 19.44 -1.00 -10.68
CA ASN A 59 18.32 -0.07 -10.51
C ASN A 59 17.83 -0.05 -9.06
N GLN A 60 17.97 1.09 -8.39
CA GLN A 60 17.55 1.29 -7.01
C GLN A 60 16.05 1.58 -6.85
N PHE A 61 15.29 1.66 -7.95
CA PHE A 61 13.87 1.97 -7.93
C PHE A 61 13.01 0.76 -8.29
N LEU A 62 11.96 0.54 -7.53
CA LEU A 62 10.96 -0.50 -7.76
C LEU A 62 9.57 0.13 -7.85
N THR A 63 8.85 -0.16 -8.93
CA THR A 63 7.50 0.38 -9.14
C THR A 63 6.51 -0.14 -8.10
N VAL A 64 5.70 0.77 -7.58
CA VAL A 64 4.65 0.52 -6.60
C VAL A 64 3.34 0.17 -7.33
N PRO A 65 2.51 -0.75 -6.81
CA PRO A 65 1.17 -0.98 -7.33
C PRO A 65 0.30 0.29 -7.35
N THR A 66 -0.58 0.44 -8.36
CA THR A 66 -1.38 1.66 -8.55
C THR A 66 -2.44 1.90 -7.45
N ASP A 67 -2.86 0.85 -6.75
CA ASP A 67 -3.82 0.89 -5.64
C ASP A 67 -3.15 0.84 -4.25
N PHE A 68 -1.84 1.07 -4.20
CA PHE A 68 -1.06 1.04 -2.97
C PHE A 68 -1.43 2.18 -2.01
N LEU A 69 -1.64 1.82 -0.73
CA LEU A 69 -1.91 2.76 0.35
C LEU A 69 -0.78 2.78 1.40
N ALA A 70 -0.32 1.61 1.83
CA ALA A 70 0.72 1.50 2.84
C ALA A 70 1.47 0.16 2.73
N PRO A 71 2.78 0.14 3.04
CA PRO A 71 3.56 -1.08 2.99
C PRO A 71 3.22 -1.99 4.18
N TYR A 72 3.21 -3.30 3.95
CA TYR A 72 3.12 -4.29 5.02
C TYR A 72 4.41 -5.12 5.10
N SER A 73 4.81 -5.73 3.99
CA SER A 73 6.10 -6.41 3.88
C SER A 73 6.53 -6.51 2.42
N LEU A 74 7.84 -6.55 2.20
CA LEU A 74 8.42 -6.72 0.88
C LEU A 74 9.51 -7.78 0.96
N SER A 75 9.52 -8.69 -0.01
CA SER A 75 10.48 -9.78 -0.09
C SER A 75 10.89 -10.03 -1.52
N PHE A 76 12.09 -10.58 -1.70
CA PHE A 76 12.57 -11.02 -3.01
C PHE A 76 13.17 -12.42 -2.93
N THR A 77 13.28 -13.06 -4.08
CA THR A 77 13.94 -14.36 -4.22
C THR A 77 15.41 -14.13 -4.62
N ASN A 78 16.33 -14.55 -3.76
CA ASN A 78 17.76 -14.43 -4.02
C ASN A 78 18.25 -15.47 -5.05
N SER A 79 19.53 -15.41 -5.43
CA SER A 79 20.13 -16.35 -6.39
C SER A 79 20.12 -17.82 -5.92
N SER A 80 19.97 -18.05 -4.61
CA SER A 80 19.87 -19.38 -4.00
C SER A 80 18.44 -19.90 -3.92
N SER A 81 17.47 -19.21 -4.56
CA SER A 81 16.03 -19.50 -4.48
C SER A 81 15.42 -19.35 -3.08
N GLU A 82 16.03 -18.52 -2.22
CA GLU A 82 15.55 -18.25 -0.87
C GLU A 82 14.80 -16.92 -0.81
N LYS A 83 13.75 -16.88 0.00
CA LYS A 83 12.94 -15.68 0.20
C LYS A 83 13.56 -14.79 1.27
N THR A 84 14.02 -13.62 0.87
CA THR A 84 14.63 -12.63 1.75
C THR A 84 13.71 -11.43 1.92
N PHE A 85 13.44 -11.04 3.17
CA PHE A 85 12.60 -9.89 3.49
C PHE A 85 13.44 -8.62 3.64
N LEU A 86 12.96 -7.51 3.08
CA LEU A 86 13.55 -6.20 3.28
C LEU A 86 12.89 -5.51 4.46
N GLU A 87 13.68 -4.74 5.21
CA GLU A 87 13.17 -3.92 6.29
C GLU A 87 12.70 -2.56 5.75
N PHE A 88 11.51 -2.14 6.19
CA PHE A 88 11.00 -0.81 5.88
C PHE A 88 11.72 0.24 6.72
N LYS A 89 12.36 1.21 6.06
CA LYS A 89 13.11 2.31 6.68
C LYS A 89 12.76 3.64 6.01
N ASP A 90 13.35 4.71 6.52
CA ASP A 90 13.28 6.03 5.90
C ASP A 90 14.26 6.17 4.71
N VAL A 91 13.92 7.06 3.77
CA VAL A 91 14.73 7.30 2.56
C VAL A 91 16.15 7.78 2.91
N ASN A 92 16.28 8.65 3.91
CA ASN A 92 17.57 9.15 4.38
C ASN A 92 18.47 8.02 4.93
N PHE A 93 17.89 7.03 5.62
CA PHE A 93 18.63 5.88 6.13
C PHE A 93 19.19 5.06 4.99
N ILE A 94 18.38 4.78 3.97
CA ILE A 94 18.79 4.01 2.79
C ILE A 94 19.89 4.73 2.02
N GLN A 95 19.75 6.04 1.81
CA GLN A 95 20.76 6.85 1.12
C GLN A 95 22.04 7.02 1.94
N THR A 96 21.97 7.02 3.27
CA THR A 96 23.17 7.04 4.13
C THR A 96 23.85 5.66 4.16
N PHE A 97 23.06 4.59 4.09
CA PHE A 97 23.56 3.22 4.06
C PHE A 97 24.21 2.86 2.71
N ASN A 98 23.65 3.35 1.60
CA ASN A 98 24.22 3.21 0.26
C ASN A 98 24.38 4.58 -0.44
N PRO A 99 25.37 5.40 -0.03
CA PRO A 99 25.55 6.76 -0.58
C PRO A 99 25.90 6.77 -2.07
N ASN A 100 26.61 5.73 -2.52
CA ASN A 100 26.94 5.56 -3.93
C ASN A 100 25.94 4.57 -4.56
N PRO A 101 25.10 5.00 -5.51
CA PRO A 101 24.15 4.08 -6.17
C PRO A 101 24.85 3.05 -7.09
N ALA A 102 26.15 3.21 -7.38
CA ALA A 102 26.92 2.22 -8.12
C ALA A 102 27.39 1.04 -7.25
N THR A 103 27.32 1.14 -5.91
CA THR A 103 27.58 -0.02 -5.04
C THR A 103 26.40 -0.97 -5.08
N THR A 104 26.62 -2.13 -5.69
CA THR A 104 25.59 -3.17 -5.87
C THR A 104 25.68 -4.28 -4.83
N GLY A 105 24.56 -4.87 -4.49
CA GLY A 105 24.46 -6.05 -3.63
C GLY A 105 23.01 -6.50 -3.44
N ASP A 106 22.80 -7.47 -2.56
CA ASP A 106 21.46 -7.92 -2.20
C ASP A 106 20.75 -6.85 -1.35
N PRO A 107 19.59 -6.34 -1.80
CA PRO A 107 18.83 -5.32 -1.07
C PRO A 107 18.42 -5.77 0.33
N LYS A 108 18.59 -4.90 1.32
CA LYS A 108 18.20 -5.15 2.73
C LYS A 108 17.11 -4.20 3.22
N PHE A 109 17.04 -3.01 2.65
CA PHE A 109 16.14 -1.95 3.08
C PHE A 109 15.30 -1.44 1.91
N TYR A 110 14.07 -1.06 2.21
CA TYR A 110 13.19 -0.38 1.27
C TYR A 110 12.46 0.78 1.93
N ALA A 111 12.18 1.82 1.16
CA ALA A 111 11.41 2.98 1.58
C ALA A 111 10.53 3.47 0.44
N LEU A 112 9.45 4.18 0.75
CA LEU A 112 8.66 4.89 -0.25
C LEU A 112 9.47 6.12 -0.70
N PHE A 113 9.82 6.21 -1.98
CA PHE A 113 10.56 7.36 -2.52
C PHE A 113 9.60 8.43 -3.04
N ASP A 114 8.63 8.00 -3.85
CA ASP A 114 7.54 8.82 -4.36
C ASP A 114 6.23 8.00 -4.39
N VAL A 115 5.16 8.56 -4.94
CA VAL A 115 3.84 7.92 -5.00
C VAL A 115 3.85 6.63 -5.85
N THR A 116 4.81 6.51 -6.76
CA THR A 116 4.90 5.45 -7.79
C THR A 116 6.11 4.53 -7.62
N ASN A 117 7.10 4.88 -6.81
CA ASN A 117 8.36 4.16 -6.69
C ASN A 117 8.80 3.98 -5.23
N PHE A 118 9.26 2.77 -4.92
CA PHE A 118 10.11 2.49 -3.78
C PHE A 118 11.58 2.75 -4.14
N ILE A 119 12.35 3.17 -3.15
CA ILE A 119 13.81 3.09 -3.18
C ILE A 119 14.25 1.86 -2.38
N ILE A 120 15.17 1.09 -2.95
CA ILE A 120 15.76 -0.10 -2.33
C ILE A 120 17.28 0.05 -2.20
N GLY A 121 17.84 -0.47 -1.11
CA GLY A 121 19.27 -0.36 -0.82
C GLY A 121 19.83 -1.60 -0.12
N PRO A 122 21.05 -2.07 -0.48
CA PRO A 122 21.89 -1.64 -1.62
C PRO A 122 21.21 -1.81 -2.98
N THR A 123 21.77 -1.18 -4.02
CA THR A 123 21.26 -1.32 -5.39
C THR A 123 21.40 -2.78 -5.83
N PRO A 124 20.35 -3.42 -6.39
CA PRO A 124 20.40 -4.83 -6.77
C PRO A 124 21.58 -5.16 -7.69
N SER A 125 22.34 -6.21 -7.37
CA SER A 125 23.40 -6.75 -8.24
C SER A 125 22.81 -7.56 -9.41
N THR A 126 21.70 -8.25 -9.19
CA THR A 126 20.97 -9.07 -10.16
C THR A 126 19.50 -8.72 -10.20
N GLY A 127 18.81 -9.09 -11.28
CA GLY A 127 17.34 -9.05 -11.32
C GLY A 127 16.75 -10.21 -10.53
N SER A 128 15.69 -9.96 -9.77
CA SER A 128 15.04 -10.92 -8.87
C SER A 128 13.54 -10.65 -8.77
N ASP A 129 12.76 -11.73 -8.70
CA ASP A 129 11.32 -11.62 -8.45
C ASP A 129 11.07 -11.08 -7.03
N VAL A 130 10.12 -10.17 -6.92
CA VAL A 130 9.70 -9.50 -5.69
C VAL A 130 8.24 -9.82 -5.41
N GLU A 131 7.92 -10.07 -4.14
CA GLU A 131 6.55 -10.10 -3.64
C GLU A 131 6.36 -9.01 -2.59
N ILE A 132 5.35 -8.17 -2.81
CA ILE A 132 4.93 -7.13 -1.88
C ILE A 132 3.57 -7.45 -1.30
N HIS A 133 3.45 -7.35 0.02
CA HIS A 133 2.19 -7.26 0.73
C HIS A 133 1.95 -5.81 1.13
N TYR A 134 0.76 -5.30 0.84
CA TYR A 134 0.41 -3.91 1.05
C TYR A 134 -1.06 -3.75 1.41
N PHE A 135 -1.38 -2.62 2.02
CA PHE A 135 -2.76 -2.19 2.20
C PHE A 135 -3.24 -1.46 0.95
N TYR A 136 -4.49 -1.69 0.55
CA TYR A 136 -5.14 -0.99 -0.55
C TYR A 136 -6.44 -0.34 -0.08
N ARG A 137 -6.90 0.67 -0.81
CA ARG A 137 -8.24 1.25 -0.62
C ARG A 137 -9.24 0.47 -1.50
N PRO A 138 -10.27 -0.15 -0.93
CA PRO A 138 -11.35 -0.75 -1.72
C PRO A 138 -12.06 0.30 -2.56
N THR A 139 -12.57 -0.11 -3.72
CA THR A 139 -13.52 0.69 -4.49
C THR A 139 -14.85 0.71 -3.74
N SER A 140 -15.29 1.90 -3.31
CA SER A 140 -16.62 2.14 -2.72
C SER A 140 -17.74 1.85 -3.73
#